data_AF-A0A924KUC9-F1
#
_entry.id   AF-A0A924KUC9-F1
#
_cell.length_a   1.000
_cell.length_b   1.000
_cell.length_c   1.000
_cell.angle_alpha   90.00
_cell.angle_beta   90.00
_cell.angle_gamma   90.00
#
_symmetry.space_group_name_H-M   'P 1'
#
loop_
_entity.id
_entity.type
_entity.pdbx_description
1 polymer ?
#
loop_
_entity_poly.entity_id
_entity_poly.type
_entity_poly.pdbx_seq_one_letter_code
_entity_poly.pdbx_strand_id
1 'polypeptide(L)'
;MDSPPAGPFLGPIFAARATIRALIVYDYLDRMGEMRNSVGGWIRDGKFHYQEDIAEGLATAPEAFCRLMRGQNFGKALVRVADD
;
A
#
# COMPACT_ATOMS: atom_id res chain seq x y z
N MET A 1 21.79 -29.12 -1.07
CA MET A 1 20.87 -28.03 -0.69
C MET A 1 21.72 -26.78 -0.62
N ASP A 2 21.48 -25.81 -1.50
CA ASP A 2 22.26 -24.58 -1.51
C ASP A 2 22.11 -23.83 -0.18
N SER A 3 23.17 -23.14 0.24
CA SER A 3 23.12 -22.30 1.43
C SER A 3 22.09 -21.18 1.25
N PRO A 4 21.29 -20.86 2.28
CA PRO A 4 20.35 -19.75 2.18
C PRO A 4 21.08 -18.43 1.89
N PRO A 5 20.44 -17.49 1.18
CA PRO A 5 21.03 -16.19 0.90
C PRO A 5 21.35 -15.44 2.21
N ALA A 6 22.37 -14.56 2.16
CA ALA A 6 22.76 -13.77 3.31
C ALA A 6 21.58 -12.90 3.81
N GLY A 7 21.37 -12.89 5.12
CA GLY A 7 20.36 -12.05 5.77
C GLY A 7 20.74 -10.56 5.80
N PRO A 8 19.81 -9.68 6.22
CA PRO A 8 20.07 -8.26 6.31
C PRO A 8 21.13 -7.93 7.37
N PHE A 9 21.93 -6.90 7.13
CA PHE A 9 22.89 -6.39 8.10
C PHE A 9 22.18 -5.64 9.24
N LEU A 10 22.07 -6.26 10.43
CA LEU A 10 21.32 -5.71 11.57
C LEU A 10 22.12 -4.75 12.48
N GLY A 11 23.41 -4.51 12.21
CA GLY A 11 24.26 -3.62 13.01
C GLY A 11 23.66 -2.23 13.29
N PRO A 12 23.09 -1.52 12.29
CA PRO A 12 22.46 -0.21 12.50
C PRO A 12 21.24 -0.26 13.42
N ILE A 13 20.47 -1.35 13.38
CA ILE A 13 19.30 -1.55 14.25
C ILE A 13 19.73 -1.67 15.70
N PHE A 14 20.80 -2.43 15.97
CA PHE A 14 21.34 -2.56 17.32
C PHE A 14 21.95 -1.26 17.84
N ALA A 15 22.74 -0.57 17.01
CA ALA A 15 23.35 0.71 17.36
C ALA A 15 22.28 1.77 17.72
N ALA A 16 21.19 1.80 16.97
CA ALA A 16 20.07 2.69 17.22
C ALA A 16 19.10 2.20 18.31
N ARG A 17 19.30 0.98 18.85
CA ARG A 17 18.32 0.28 19.71
C ARG A 17 16.91 0.26 19.10
N ALA A 18 16.82 0.14 17.78
CA ALA A 18 15.58 0.18 17.04
C ALA A 18 14.81 -1.15 17.13
N THR A 19 13.49 -1.10 16.97
CA THR A 19 12.61 -2.27 16.92
C THR A 19 12.10 -2.47 15.50
N ILE A 20 12.15 -3.70 15.00
CA ILE A 20 11.49 -4.11 13.76
C ILE A 20 10.29 -4.97 14.14
N ARG A 21 9.10 -4.61 13.66
CA ARG A 21 7.86 -5.35 13.93
C ARG A 21 7.06 -5.51 12.63
N ALA A 22 6.54 -6.71 12.41
CA ALA A 22 5.61 -6.96 11.32
C ALA A 22 4.26 -6.26 11.59
N LEU A 23 3.65 -5.75 10.52
CA LEU A 23 2.31 -5.17 10.54
C LEU A 23 1.49 -5.83 9.42
N ILE A 24 0.37 -6.43 9.78
CA ILE A 24 -0.57 -7.02 8.82
C ILE A 24 -1.91 -6.32 9.02
N VAL A 25 -2.47 -5.74 7.96
CA VAL A 25 -3.74 -4.98 8.04
C VAL A 25 -4.89 -5.86 8.58
N TYR A 26 -4.84 -7.16 8.29
CA TYR A 26 -5.85 -8.12 8.72
C TYR A 26 -5.93 -8.29 10.25
N ASP A 27 -4.84 -8.02 10.97
CA ASP A 27 -4.81 -8.09 12.44
C ASP A 27 -5.61 -6.97 13.11
N TYR A 28 -6.04 -5.95 12.34
CA TYR A 28 -6.70 -4.74 12.83
C TYR A 28 -8.05 -4.45 12.13
N LEU A 29 -8.66 -5.46 11.51
CA LEU A 29 -9.95 -5.27 10.81
C LEU A 29 -11.08 -4.85 11.76
N ASP A 30 -11.01 -5.25 13.03
CA ASP A 30 -11.92 -4.83 14.10
C ASP A 30 -11.94 -3.29 14.28
N ARG A 31 -10.84 -2.62 13.96
CA ARG A 31 -10.69 -1.16 14.01
C ARG A 31 -11.05 -0.44 12.71
N MET A 32 -11.56 -1.13 11.69
CA MET A 32 -11.91 -0.51 10.41
C MET A 32 -12.94 0.61 10.54
N GLY A 33 -13.87 0.51 11.49
CA GLY A 33 -14.83 1.57 11.79
C GLY A 33 -14.16 2.87 12.27
N GLU A 34 -13.19 2.76 13.18
CA GLU A 34 -12.40 3.89 13.68
C GLU A 34 -11.61 4.56 12.55
N MET A 35 -10.97 3.75 11.70
CA MET A 35 -10.23 4.24 10.54
C MET A 35 -11.14 5.00 9.57
N ARG A 36 -12.29 4.44 9.20
CA ARG A 36 -13.25 5.10 8.29
C ARG A 36 -13.75 6.43 8.84
N ASN A 37 -14.03 6.50 10.14
CA ASN A 37 -14.49 7.73 10.78
C ASN A 37 -13.41 8.81 10.75
N SER A 38 -12.18 8.46 11.14
CA SER A 38 -11.06 9.40 11.24
C SER A 38 -10.59 9.85 9.85
N VAL A 39 -10.21 8.90 9.00
CA VAL A 39 -9.66 9.18 7.66
C VAL A 39 -10.73 9.78 6.75
N GLY A 40 -11.96 9.25 6.78
CA GLY A 40 -13.07 9.82 6.03
C GLY A 40 -13.40 11.25 6.46
N GLY A 41 -13.25 11.57 7.76
CA GLY A 41 -13.31 12.93 8.27
C GLY A 41 -12.24 13.83 7.64
N TRP A 42 -10.98 13.39 7.63
CA TRP A 42 -9.89 14.17 7.03
C TRP A 42 -10.05 14.38 5.53
N ILE A 43 -10.57 13.41 4.79
CA ILE A 43 -10.88 13.55 3.36
C ILE A 43 -11.96 14.62 3.16
N ARG A 44 -13.06 14.55 3.91
CA ARG A 44 -14.14 15.56 3.82
C ARG A 44 -13.69 16.96 4.20
N ASP A 45 -12.82 17.06 5.22
CA ASP A 45 -12.24 18.32 5.70
C ASP A 45 -11.14 18.86 4.76
N GLY A 46 -10.76 18.14 3.70
CA GLY A 46 -9.65 18.53 2.81
C GLY A 46 -8.27 18.45 3.46
N LYS A 47 -8.14 17.79 4.61
CA LYS A 47 -6.86 17.59 5.34
C LYS A 47 -6.07 16.39 4.82
N PHE A 48 -6.73 15.50 4.09
CA PHE A 48 -6.11 14.33 3.49
C PHE A 48 -6.28 14.37 1.97
N HIS A 49 -5.16 14.49 1.26
CA HIS A 49 -5.10 14.43 -0.19
C HIS A 49 -4.61 13.06 -0.63
N TYR A 50 -5.23 12.49 -1.66
CA TYR A 50 -4.85 11.22 -2.24
C TYR A 50 -4.71 11.36 -3.76
N GLN A 51 -3.97 10.45 -4.35
CA GLN A 51 -3.76 10.38 -5.79
C GLN A 51 -4.10 8.97 -6.27
N GLU A 52 -4.70 8.91 -7.45
CA GLU A 52 -5.12 7.68 -8.10
C GLU A 52 -4.55 7.65 -9.52
N ASP A 53 -4.17 6.47 -9.95
CA ASP A 53 -3.76 6.15 -11.31
C ASP A 53 -4.80 5.20 -11.88
N ILE A 54 -5.69 5.73 -12.71
CA ILE A 54 -6.89 5.03 -13.15
C ILE A 54 -6.69 4.54 -14.58
N ALA A 55 -6.76 3.22 -14.77
CA ALA A 55 -6.83 2.58 -16.07
C ALA A 55 -8.29 2.33 -16.47
N GLU A 56 -8.65 2.65 -17.70
CA GLU A 56 -10.04 2.60 -18.18
C GLU A 56 -10.33 1.26 -18.87
N GLY A 57 -11.36 0.55 -18.39
CA GLY A 57 -11.82 -0.73 -18.92
C GLY A 57 -11.05 -1.93 -18.38
N LEU A 58 -11.77 -3.01 -18.08
CA LEU A 58 -11.19 -4.23 -17.48
C LEU A 58 -10.06 -4.85 -18.31
N ALA A 59 -10.10 -4.71 -19.63
CA ALA A 59 -9.07 -5.21 -20.54
C ALA A 59 -7.68 -4.61 -20.27
N THR A 60 -7.61 -3.43 -19.63
CA THR A 60 -6.33 -2.77 -19.28
C THR A 60 -5.72 -3.27 -17.98
N ALA A 61 -6.44 -4.08 -17.19
CA ALA A 61 -5.97 -4.56 -15.89
C ALA A 61 -4.61 -5.29 -15.92
N PRO A 62 -4.28 -6.15 -16.90
CA PRO A 62 -2.97 -6.80 -16.97
C PRO A 62 -1.83 -5.79 -17.14
N GLU A 63 -2.02 -4.78 -17.99
CA GLU A 63 -1.01 -3.73 -18.22
C GLU A 63 -0.87 -2.83 -16.99
N ALA A 64 -1.98 -2.41 -16.39
CA ALA A 64 -1.99 -1.62 -15.16
C ALA A 64 -1.27 -2.34 -14.01
N PHE A 65 -1.47 -3.65 -13.88
CA PHE A 65 -0.75 -4.48 -12.92
C PHE A 65 0.76 -4.55 -13.20
N CYS A 66 1.15 -4.73 -14.47
CA CYS A 66 2.57 -4.71 -14.84
C CYS A 66 3.22 -3.35 -14.53
N ARG A 67 2.52 -2.24 -14.78
CA ARG A 67 2.98 -0.89 -14.38
C ARG A 67 3.18 -0.79 -12.87
N LEU A 68 2.21 -1.26 -12.07
CA LEU A 68 2.32 -1.29 -10.61
C LEU A 68 3.55 -2.09 -10.14
N MET A 69 3.77 -3.27 -10.70
CA MET A 69 4.93 -4.13 -10.35
C MET A 69 6.27 -3.52 -10.76
N ARG A 70 6.28 -2.63 -11.75
CA ARG A 70 7.46 -1.87 -12.17
C ARG A 70 7.61 -0.52 -11.45
N GLY A 71 6.70 -0.19 -10.51
CA GLY A 71 6.69 1.10 -9.83
C GLY A 71 6.36 2.30 -10.73
N GLN A 72 5.62 2.07 -11.82
CA GLN A 72 5.25 3.07 -12.83
C GLN A 72 3.88 3.71 -12.58
N ASN A 73 3.21 3.36 -11.48
CA ASN A 73 1.94 3.98 -11.07
C ASN A 73 2.19 5.22 -10.20
N PHE A 74 1.36 6.24 -10.36
CA PHE A 74 1.42 7.43 -9.52
C PHE A 74 0.23 7.49 -8.57
N GLY A 75 0.44 7.07 -7.31
CA GLY A 75 -0.63 6.92 -6.32
C GLY A 75 -1.31 5.54 -6.37
N LYS A 76 -2.57 5.46 -5.97
CA LYS A 76 -3.31 4.20 -5.92
C LYS A 76 -3.70 3.75 -7.34
N ALA A 77 -3.17 2.61 -7.79
CA ALA A 77 -3.57 2.00 -9.06
C ALA A 77 -5.01 1.45 -8.97
N LEU A 78 -5.87 1.88 -9.89
CA LEU A 78 -7.27 1.48 -10.02
C LEU A 78 -7.59 1.08 -11.47
N VAL A 79 -8.61 0.25 -11.65
CA VAL A 79 -9.18 -0.07 -12.96
C VAL A 79 -10.67 0.29 -12.91
N ARG A 80 -11.10 1.22 -13.75
CA ARG A 80 -12.52 1.53 -13.91
C ARG A 80 -13.16 0.50 -14.83
N VAL A 81 -14.18 -0.20 -14.33
CA VAL A 81 -14.82 -1.30 -15.07
C VAL A 81 -16.14 -0.87 -15.73
N ALA A 82 -16.81 0.10 -15.14
CA ALA A 82 -18.03 0.73 -15.64
C ALA A 82 -18.07 2.19 -15.18
N ASP A 83 -18.91 2.99 -15.84
CA ASP A 83 -19.27 4.32 -15.35
C ASP A 83 -20.13 4.20 -14.07
N ASP A 84 -20.11 5.27 -13.26
CA ASP A 84 -20.86 5.37 -12.01
C ASP A 84 -22.38 5.56 -12.25
#